data_AF-A0A497RHV2-F1
#
_entry.id   AF-A0A497RHV2-F1
#
_cell.length_a   1.000
_cell.length_b   1.000
_cell.length_c   1.000
_cell.angle_alpha   90.00
_cell.angle_beta   90.00
_cell.angle_gamma   90.00
#
_symmetry.space_group_name_H-M   'P 1'
#
loop_
_entity.id
_entity.type
_entity.pdbx_description
1 polymer ?
#
loop_
_entity_poly.entity_id
_entity_poly.type
_entity_poly.pdbx_seq_one_letter_code
_entity_poly.pdbx_strand_id
1 'polypeptide(L)'
;MKLTPGRLTIFTILTIIALFLFCHVVEAKTVYFTYDGNATKELYTGGYLHFPKSIADKIKVCGGIVEKENDKEWAIKVTKNTVVVEYIKLTNNSFSYGKKTYSAKEFPAELYEPVMPEEMRLTLMSVNQNYANLTKELNNLKAVVNSIKDRPTFGEEVKGFLLYFPPVWVAYIIFGILGFLTLLGWWYERD
;
A
#
# COMPACT_ATOMS: atom_id res chain seq x y z
N MET A 1 56.26 -19.93 -30.19
CA MET A 1 55.66 -19.42 -31.45
C MET A 1 55.67 -17.90 -31.40
N LYS A 2 56.58 -17.24 -32.14
CA LYS A 2 56.66 -15.78 -32.21
C LYS A 2 55.57 -15.27 -33.16
N LEU A 3 54.53 -14.63 -32.61
CA LEU A 3 53.52 -13.94 -33.40
C LEU A 3 54.18 -12.74 -34.08
N THR A 4 54.15 -12.71 -35.41
CA THR A 4 54.67 -11.61 -36.22
C THR A 4 53.81 -10.36 -36.01
N PRO A 5 54.42 -9.16 -35.93
CA PRO A 5 53.74 -7.92 -35.53
C PRO A 5 52.58 -7.52 -36.45
N GLY A 6 52.57 -7.94 -37.72
CA GLY A 6 51.48 -7.68 -38.66
C GLY A 6 50.20 -8.50 -38.45
N ARG A 7 50.24 -9.61 -37.69
CA ARG A 7 49.03 -10.36 -37.34
C ARG A 7 48.29 -9.73 -36.17
N LEU A 8 49.02 -9.15 -35.21
CA LEU A 8 48.43 -8.53 -34.03
C LEU A 8 47.54 -7.32 -34.41
N THR A 9 48.00 -6.51 -35.37
CA THR A 9 47.28 -5.33 -35.85
C THR A 9 45.96 -5.67 -36.55
N ILE A 10 45.94 -6.74 -37.35
CA ILE A 10 44.73 -7.21 -38.04
C ILE A 10 43.70 -7.74 -37.04
N PHE A 11 44.13 -8.50 -36.02
CA PHE A 11 43.24 -8.98 -34.97
C PHE A 11 42.69 -7.85 -34.09
N THR A 12 43.48 -6.80 -33.81
CA THR A 12 42.99 -5.61 -33.10
C THR A 12 41.98 -4.82 -33.93
N ILE A 13 42.19 -4.68 -35.24
CA ILE A 13 41.25 -3.97 -36.11
C ILE A 13 39.93 -4.76 -36.23
N LEU A 14 40.00 -6.08 -36.41
CA LEU A 14 38.81 -6.95 -36.45
C LEU A 14 38.04 -6.96 -35.13
N THR A 15 38.72 -6.94 -33.98
CA THR A 15 38.05 -6.86 -32.67
C THR A 15 37.43 -5.49 -32.42
N ILE A 16 38.07 -4.40 -32.84
CA ILE A 16 37.47 -3.05 -32.76
C ILE A 16 36.24 -2.96 -33.66
N ILE A 17 36.29 -3.48 -34.89
CA ILE A 17 35.14 -3.49 -35.81
C ILE A 17 34.01 -4.37 -35.25
N ALA A 18 34.34 -5.55 -34.70
CA ALA A 18 33.36 -6.41 -34.05
C ALA A 18 32.74 -5.74 -32.82
N LEU A 19 33.52 -5.02 -32.00
CA LEU A 19 33.04 -4.26 -30.84
C LEU A 19 32.16 -3.08 -31.26
N PHE A 20 32.51 -2.40 -32.36
CA PHE A 20 31.75 -1.27 -32.91
C PHE A 20 30.42 -1.74 -33.51
N LEU A 21 30.42 -2.90 -34.18
CA LEU A 21 29.22 -3.58 -34.68
C LEU A 21 28.35 -4.12 -33.52
N PHE A 22 28.96 -4.60 -32.44
CA PHE A 22 28.23 -5.07 -31.25
C PHE A 22 27.62 -3.91 -30.45
N CYS A 23 28.25 -2.73 -30.43
CA CYS A 23 27.66 -1.52 -29.84
C CYS A 23 26.51 -0.92 -30.67
N HIS A 24 26.42 -1.24 -31.96
CA HIS A 24 25.28 -0.89 -32.82
C HIS A 24 24.20 -1.96 -32.84
N VAL A 25 24.21 -2.90 -31.89
CA VAL A 25 23.06 -3.78 -31.64
C VAL A 25 21.89 -2.91 -31.19
N VAL A 26 21.15 -2.48 -32.22
CA VAL A 26 19.77 -2.03 -32.26
C VAL A 26 19.15 -2.05 -30.86
N GLU A 27 19.09 -0.88 -30.23
CA GLU A 27 18.13 -0.63 -29.16
C GLU A 27 16.74 -0.90 -29.74
N ALA A 28 16.28 -2.14 -29.59
CA ALA A 28 14.89 -2.48 -29.79
C ALA A 28 14.13 -1.71 -28.71
N LYS A 29 13.70 -0.50 -29.05
CA LYS A 29 12.84 0.31 -28.18
C LYS A 29 11.61 -0.51 -27.88
N THR A 30 11.48 -0.94 -26.63
CA THR A 30 10.33 -1.68 -26.12
C THR A 30 9.16 -0.72 -25.93
N VAL A 31 7.93 -1.23 -26.04
CA VAL A 31 6.72 -0.44 -25.71
C VAL A 31 6.83 0.06 -24.26
N TYR A 32 6.61 1.36 -24.05
CA TYR A 32 6.64 1.99 -22.73
C TYR A 32 5.45 2.93 -22.54
N PHE A 33 5.20 3.31 -21.29
CA PHE A 33 4.05 4.12 -20.90
C PHE A 33 4.53 5.40 -20.22
N THR A 34 3.78 6.48 -20.43
CA THR A 34 4.02 7.74 -19.73
C THR A 34 2.71 8.36 -19.27
N TYR A 35 2.71 9.04 -18.14
CA TYR A 35 1.59 9.82 -17.64
C TYR A 35 2.12 11.19 -17.19
N ASP A 36 1.49 12.27 -17.67
CA ASP A 36 1.93 13.66 -17.41
C ASP A 36 3.44 13.90 -17.58
N GLY A 37 4.01 13.34 -18.66
CA GLY A 37 5.42 13.51 -19.01
C GLY A 37 6.40 12.59 -18.25
N ASN A 38 5.93 11.81 -17.27
CA ASN A 38 6.76 10.86 -16.51
C ASN A 38 6.59 9.43 -17.02
N ALA A 39 7.67 8.66 -17.09
CA ALA A 39 7.63 7.24 -17.46
C ALA A 39 6.99 6.39 -16.34
N THR A 40 6.00 5.58 -16.71
CA THR A 40 5.25 4.73 -15.78
C THR A 40 5.44 3.25 -16.14
N LYS A 41 5.43 2.39 -15.12
CA LYS A 41 5.44 0.92 -15.32
C LYS A 41 4.10 0.40 -15.83
N GLU A 42 3.02 1.13 -15.55
CA GLU A 42 1.65 0.76 -15.85
C GLU A 42 1.01 1.80 -16.78
N LEU A 43 0.03 1.36 -17.56
CA LEU A 43 -0.73 2.23 -18.42
C LEU A 43 -1.90 2.83 -17.65
N TYR A 44 -2.11 4.14 -17.81
CA TYR A 44 -3.19 4.86 -17.16
C TYR A 44 -4.12 5.52 -18.18
N THR A 45 -5.41 5.58 -17.88
CA THR A 45 -6.38 6.36 -18.65
C THR A 45 -6.01 7.84 -18.58
N GLY A 46 -5.95 8.53 -19.73
CA GLY A 46 -5.40 9.90 -19.84
C GLY A 46 -3.89 9.96 -20.12
N GLY A 47 -3.15 8.88 -19.87
CA GLY A 47 -1.74 8.76 -20.21
C GLY A 47 -1.47 8.42 -21.68
N TYR A 48 -0.21 8.11 -21.98
CA TYR A 48 0.28 7.76 -23.31
C TYR A 48 0.93 6.38 -23.33
N LEU A 49 0.59 5.62 -24.37
CA LEU A 49 1.26 4.39 -24.78
C LEU A 49 2.16 4.68 -25.97
N HIS A 50 3.45 4.42 -25.84
CA HIS A 50 4.42 4.64 -26.90
C HIS A 50 4.70 3.32 -27.62
N PHE A 51 4.21 3.21 -28.85
CA PHE A 51 4.37 2.02 -29.68
C PHE A 51 5.48 2.25 -30.72
N PRO A 52 6.56 1.46 -30.72
CA PRO A 52 7.70 1.68 -31.59
C PRO A 52 7.42 1.26 -33.04
N LYS A 53 7.88 2.06 -34.01
CA LYS A 53 7.78 1.78 -35.45
C LYS A 53 8.73 0.67 -35.92
N SER A 54 9.66 0.23 -35.08
CA SER A 54 10.49 -0.95 -35.38
C SER A 54 9.68 -2.26 -35.39
N ILE A 55 8.53 -2.28 -34.73
CA ILE A 55 7.68 -3.47 -34.55
C ILE A 55 6.56 -3.52 -35.59
N ALA A 56 6.18 -2.39 -36.18
CA ALA A 56 5.10 -2.30 -37.16
C ALA A 56 5.33 -1.15 -38.13
N ASP A 57 4.73 -1.25 -39.32
CA ASP A 57 4.69 -0.18 -40.32
C ASP A 57 3.36 0.57 -40.31
N LYS A 58 2.28 -0.13 -39.94
CA LYS A 58 0.95 0.44 -39.78
C LYS A 58 0.30 -0.07 -38.50
N ILE A 59 -0.46 0.80 -37.86
CA ILE A 59 -1.23 0.48 -36.67
C ILE A 59 -2.69 0.92 -36.82
N LYS A 60 -3.58 0.20 -36.15
CA LYS A 60 -4.97 0.57 -35.90
C LYS A 60 -5.21 0.45 -34.41
N VAL A 61 -5.69 1.53 -33.81
CA VAL A 61 -5.88 1.64 -32.37
C VAL A 61 -7.37 1.74 -32.04
N CYS A 62 -7.81 0.95 -31.07
CA CYS A 62 -9.12 1.05 -30.45
C CYS A 62 -8.93 1.36 -28.96
N GLY A 63 -9.73 2.27 -28.39
CA GLY A 63 -9.61 2.68 -26.98
C GLY A 63 -8.56 3.76 -26.69
N GLY A 64 -7.90 4.27 -27.73
CA GLY A 64 -7.00 5.42 -27.67
C GLY A 64 -6.93 6.16 -29.00
N ILE A 65 -6.28 7.32 -29.00
CA ILE A 65 -6.11 8.20 -30.17
C ILE A 65 -4.60 8.38 -30.40
N VAL A 66 -4.15 8.25 -31.64
CA VAL A 66 -2.77 8.58 -32.01
C VAL A 66 -2.67 10.11 -32.05
N GLU A 67 -2.05 10.73 -31.04
CA GLU A 67 -1.93 12.20 -30.95
C GLU A 67 -0.62 12.71 -31.58
N LYS A 68 0.47 11.96 -31.41
CA LYS A 68 1.78 12.33 -31.97
C LYS A 68 2.41 11.13 -32.64
N GLU A 69 2.95 11.37 -33.82
CA GLU A 69 3.73 10.40 -34.57
C GLU A 69 5.13 10.97 -34.76
N ASN A 70 6.09 10.37 -34.08
CA ASN A 70 7.50 10.65 -34.31
C ASN A 70 8.05 9.67 -35.35
N ASP A 71 9.24 9.93 -35.89
CA ASP A 71 9.92 9.03 -36.81
C ASP A 71 10.20 7.64 -36.21
N LYS A 72 10.21 7.54 -34.88
CA LYS A 72 10.58 6.33 -34.14
C LYS A 72 9.39 5.59 -33.49
N GLU A 73 8.29 6.28 -33.20
CA GLU A 73 7.18 5.72 -32.41
C GLU A 73 5.86 6.45 -32.64
N TRP A 74 4.76 5.76 -32.37
CA TRP A 74 3.42 6.33 -32.25
C TRP A 74 3.09 6.54 -30.77
N ALA A 75 2.80 7.79 -30.40
CA ALA A 75 2.28 8.12 -29.08
C ALA A 75 0.75 8.07 -29.11
N ILE A 76 0.20 7.09 -28.42
CA ILE A 76 -1.23 6.80 -28.36
C ILE A 76 -1.76 7.30 -27.01
N LYS A 77 -2.59 8.34 -27.02
CA LYS A 77 -3.30 8.78 -25.83
C LYS A 77 -4.41 7.82 -25.47
N VAL A 78 -4.43 7.37 -24.22
CA VAL A 78 -5.39 6.39 -23.73
C VAL A 78 -6.69 7.08 -23.32
N THR A 79 -7.80 6.62 -23.89
CA THR A 79 -9.14 7.20 -23.62
C THR A 79 -10.07 6.22 -22.92
N LYS A 80 -9.77 4.92 -22.97
CA LYS A 80 -10.57 3.85 -22.37
C LYS A 80 -9.69 2.93 -21.56
N ASN A 81 -10.30 2.21 -20.62
CA ASN A 81 -9.64 1.25 -19.73
C ASN A 81 -9.02 0.05 -20.49
N THR A 82 -9.35 -0.15 -21.77
CA THR A 82 -8.71 -1.16 -22.60
C THR A 82 -8.32 -0.55 -23.93
N VAL A 83 -7.03 -0.67 -24.25
CA VAL A 83 -6.45 -0.22 -25.52
C VAL A 83 -6.03 -1.43 -26.32
N VAL A 84 -6.50 -1.52 -27.56
CA VAL A 84 -6.14 -2.58 -28.48
C VAL A 84 -5.37 -1.97 -29.63
N VAL A 85 -4.15 -2.45 -29.84
CA VAL A 85 -3.27 -2.06 -30.94
C VAL A 85 -3.17 -3.24 -31.89
N GLU A 86 -3.83 -3.11 -33.04
CA GLU A 86 -3.70 -4.01 -34.19
C GLU A 86 -2.62 -3.45 -35.10
N TYR A 87 -1.66 -4.26 -35.52
CA TYR A 87 -0.50 -3.77 -36.25
C TYR A 87 -0.07 -4.71 -37.37
N ILE A 88 0.48 -4.12 -38.42
CA ILE A 88 1.00 -4.85 -39.59
C ILE A 88 2.47 -4.51 -39.73
N LYS A 89 3.30 -5.54 -39.89
CA LYS A 89 4.70 -5.40 -40.30
C LYS A 89 4.88 -5.97 -41.70
N LEU A 90 5.33 -5.14 -42.61
CA LEU A 90 5.66 -5.49 -43.98
C LEU A 90 7.09 -6.02 -44.01
N THR A 91 7.27 -7.13 -44.70
CA THR A 91 8.57 -7.64 -45.10
C THR A 91 8.63 -7.64 -46.61
N ASN A 92 9.82 -7.84 -47.20
CA ASN A 92 9.99 -7.77 -48.66
C ASN A 92 9.05 -8.70 -49.45
N ASN A 93 8.63 -9.84 -48.86
CA ASN A 93 7.85 -10.87 -49.55
C ASN A 93 6.53 -11.25 -48.84
N SER A 94 6.24 -10.71 -47.65
CA SER A 94 5.03 -11.05 -46.88
C SER A 94 4.67 -9.96 -45.87
N PHE A 95 3.48 -10.04 -45.28
CA PHE A 95 3.10 -9.20 -44.15
C PHE A 95 2.78 -10.07 -42.94
N SER A 96 3.12 -9.59 -41.74
CA SER A 96 2.68 -10.18 -40.49
C SER A 96 1.67 -9.26 -39.81
N TYR A 97 0.60 -9.85 -39.31
CA TYR A 97 -0.41 -9.16 -38.52
C TYR A 97 -0.26 -9.55 -37.05
N GLY A 98 -0.27 -8.55 -36.17
CA GLY A 98 -0.22 -8.72 -34.73
C GLY A 98 -1.31 -7.93 -34.04
N LYS A 99 -1.72 -8.39 -32.86
CA LYS A 99 -2.68 -7.71 -32.00
C LYS A 99 -2.17 -7.74 -30.57
N LYS A 100 -2.10 -6.58 -29.94
CA LYS A 100 -1.77 -6.44 -28.52
C LYS A 100 -2.86 -5.67 -27.79
N THR A 101 -3.26 -6.20 -26.65
CA THR A 101 -4.25 -5.59 -25.77
C THR A 101 -3.54 -5.12 -24.51
N TYR A 102 -3.84 -3.90 -24.10
CA TYR A 102 -3.30 -3.25 -22.91
C TYR A 102 -4.47 -2.85 -21.99
N SER A 103 -4.36 -3.21 -20.72
CA SER A 103 -5.29 -2.75 -19.70
C SER A 103 -4.76 -1.46 -19.10
N ALA A 104 -5.56 -0.41 -19.17
CA ALA A 104 -5.26 0.87 -18.56
C ALA A 104 -5.99 0.96 -17.21
N LYS A 105 -5.25 1.33 -16.17
CA LYS A 105 -5.83 1.63 -14.87
C LYS A 105 -6.39 3.06 -14.89
N GLU A 106 -7.49 3.27 -14.20
CA GLU A 106 -7.90 4.62 -13.87
C GLU A 106 -6.87 5.18 -12.89
N PHE A 107 -6.27 6.32 -13.25
CA PHE A 107 -5.37 7.02 -12.33
C PHE A 107 -6.23 7.49 -11.14
N PRO A 108 -5.84 7.19 -9.89
CA PRO A 108 -6.57 7.72 -8.74
C PRO A 108 -6.45 9.24 -8.79
N ALA A 109 -7.51 9.92 -9.21
CA ALA A 109 -7.60 11.37 -9.30
C ALA A 109 -7.42 12.07 -7.93
N GLU A 110 -7.33 11.31 -6.85
CA GLU A 110 -7.35 11.82 -5.48
C GLU A 110 -5.96 12.15 -4.90
N LEU A 111 -4.85 11.87 -5.58
CA LEU A 111 -3.55 11.93 -4.88
C LEU A 111 -2.78 13.24 -4.96
N TYR A 112 -2.92 14.11 -5.97
CA TYR A 112 -2.22 15.40 -5.96
C TYR A 112 -2.92 16.44 -6.82
N GLU A 113 -3.99 17.06 -6.32
CA GLU A 113 -4.09 18.50 -6.54
C GLU A 113 -2.95 19.15 -5.74
N PRO A 114 -2.12 20.03 -6.34
CA PRO A 114 -1.13 20.77 -5.60
C PRO A 114 -1.87 21.66 -4.58
N VAL A 115 -1.99 21.17 -3.35
CA VAL A 115 -2.56 21.91 -2.23
C VAL A 115 -1.71 23.16 -2.05
N MET A 116 -2.33 24.33 -2.10
CA MET A 116 -1.60 25.59 -1.95
C MET A 116 -0.91 25.60 -0.58
N PRO A 117 0.31 26.17 -0.46
CA PRO A 117 1.02 26.20 0.82
C PRO A 117 0.18 26.72 2.00
N GLU A 118 -0.76 27.63 1.72
CA GLU A 118 -1.68 28.18 2.70
C GLU A 118 -2.75 27.17 3.16
N GLU A 119 -3.31 26.36 2.26
CA GLU A 119 -4.28 25.31 2.58
C GLU A 119 -3.61 24.19 3.38
N MET A 120 -2.36 23.87 3.04
CA MET A 120 -1.54 22.94 3.79
C MET A 120 -1.25 23.48 5.20
N ARG A 121 -0.96 24.78 5.33
CA ARG A 121 -0.78 25.45 6.62
C ARG A 121 -2.04 25.41 7.48
N LEU A 122 -3.20 25.70 6.90
CA LEU A 122 -4.50 25.63 7.60
C LEU A 122 -4.80 24.19 8.06
N THR A 123 -4.51 23.21 7.22
CA THR A 123 -4.68 21.78 7.53
C THR A 123 -3.73 21.35 8.65
N LEU A 124 -2.46 21.77 8.62
CA LEU A 124 -1.51 21.48 9.69
C LEU A 124 -1.92 22.15 11.01
N MET A 125 -2.47 23.37 10.96
CA MET A 125 -3.00 24.04 12.14
C MET A 125 -4.21 23.30 12.73
N SER A 126 -5.14 22.84 11.89
CA SER A 126 -6.31 22.07 12.35
C SER A 126 -5.91 20.71 12.94
N VAL A 127 -4.96 20.02 12.32
CA VAL A 127 -4.39 18.78 12.83
C VAL A 127 -3.72 19.01 14.19
N ASN A 128 -2.93 20.08 14.34
CA ASN A 128 -2.27 20.39 15.61
C ASN A 128 -3.27 20.73 16.74
N GLN A 129 -4.36 21.45 16.42
CA GLN A 129 -5.45 21.69 17.37
C GLN A 129 -6.15 20.40 17.78
N ASN A 130 -6.39 19.49 16.83
CA ASN A 130 -6.96 18.18 17.13
C ASN A 130 -6.05 17.38 18.08
N TYR A 131 -4.73 17.34 17.83
CA TYR A 131 -3.77 16.71 18.73
C TYR A 131 -3.79 17.31 20.14
N ALA A 132 -3.88 18.64 20.26
CA ALA A 132 -3.99 19.30 21.56
C ALA A 132 -5.29 18.93 22.31
N ASN A 133 -6.41 18.81 21.60
CA ASN A 133 -7.69 18.40 22.19
C ASN A 133 -7.66 16.93 22.63
N LEU A 134 -7.16 16.03 21.78
CA LEU A 134 -6.96 14.62 22.12
C LEU A 134 -6.05 14.44 23.35
N THR A 135 -4.99 15.24 23.47
CA THR A 135 -4.10 15.21 24.64
C THR A 135 -4.83 15.61 25.92
N LYS A 136 -5.71 16.61 25.86
CA LYS A 136 -6.55 17.00 27.01
C LYS A 136 -7.54 15.91 27.38
N GLU A 137 -8.21 15.31 26.40
CA GLU A 137 -9.14 14.20 26.65
C GLU A 137 -8.43 13.00 27.28
N LEU A 138 -7.24 12.65 26.79
CA LEU A 138 -6.43 11.57 27.35
C LEU A 138 -6.05 11.85 28.82
N ASN A 139 -5.65 13.09 29.13
CA ASN A 139 -5.32 13.49 30.49
C ASN A 139 -6.55 13.44 31.41
N ASN A 140 -7.72 13.87 30.92
CA ASN A 140 -8.97 13.77 31.67
C ASN A 140 -9.38 12.32 31.91
N LEU A 141 -9.27 11.45 30.90
CA LEU A 141 -9.49 10.01 31.02
C LEU A 141 -8.56 9.38 32.06
N LYS A 142 -7.27 9.73 32.03
CA LYS A 142 -6.29 9.24 33.01
C LYS A 142 -6.65 9.68 34.44
N ALA A 143 -7.09 10.93 34.61
CA ALA A 143 -7.55 11.43 35.91
C ALA A 143 -8.81 10.68 36.40
N VAL A 144 -9.77 10.43 35.52
CA VAL A 144 -10.98 9.66 35.83
C VAL A 144 -10.62 8.22 36.21
N VAL A 145 -9.76 7.56 35.44
CA VAL A 145 -9.30 6.18 35.74
C VAL A 145 -8.59 6.12 37.10
N ASN A 146 -7.72 7.08 37.41
CA ASN A 146 -7.08 7.16 38.73
C ASN A 146 -8.12 7.37 39.84
N SER A 147 -9.11 8.24 39.63
CA SER A 147 -10.17 8.45 40.62
C SER A 147 -11.06 7.22 40.85
N ILE A 148 -11.18 6.33 39.85
CA ILE A 148 -11.89 5.05 39.97
C ILE A 148 -11.01 4.02 40.69
N LYS A 149 -9.70 4.02 40.42
CA LYS A 149 -8.72 3.16 41.12
C LYS A 149 -8.66 3.45 42.61
N ASP A 150 -8.84 4.70 43.01
CA ASP A 150 -8.81 5.13 44.41
C ASP A 150 -10.15 4.91 45.15
N ARG A 151 -11.20 4.41 44.48
CA ARG A 151 -12.43 3.98 45.16
C ARG A 151 -12.21 2.59 45.76
N PRO A 152 -12.60 2.37 47.03
CA PRO A 152 -12.55 1.04 47.61
C PRO A 152 -13.43 0.10 46.78
N THR A 153 -12.91 -1.09 46.50
CA THR A 153 -13.72 -2.11 45.80
C THR A 153 -14.85 -2.60 46.72
N PHE A 154 -15.96 -3.06 46.15
CA PHE A 154 -17.12 -3.54 46.92
C PHE A 154 -16.73 -4.60 47.99
N GLY A 155 -15.71 -5.42 47.71
CA GLY A 155 -15.15 -6.37 48.67
C GLY A 155 -14.38 -5.73 49.83
N GLU A 156 -13.74 -4.58 49.63
CA GLU A 156 -13.07 -3.80 50.69
C GLU A 156 -14.08 -3.03 51.55
N GLU A 157 -15.14 -2.49 50.95
CA GLU A 157 -16.24 -1.86 51.69
C GLU A 157 -16.98 -2.88 52.56
N VAL A 158 -17.27 -4.08 52.05
CA VAL A 158 -17.93 -5.15 52.82
C VAL A 158 -17.03 -5.68 53.94
N LYS A 159 -15.71 -5.84 53.69
CA LYS A 159 -14.76 -6.18 54.75
C LYS A 159 -14.68 -5.11 55.83
N GLY A 160 -14.66 -3.83 55.44
CA GLY A 160 -14.73 -2.71 56.36
C GLY A 160 -16.03 -2.73 57.18
N PHE A 161 -17.18 -2.90 56.54
CA PHE A 161 -18.48 -2.99 57.21
C PHE A 161 -18.53 -4.15 58.21
N LEU A 162 -18.09 -5.35 57.83
CA LEU A 162 -18.03 -6.52 58.71
C LEU A 162 -17.08 -6.31 59.90
N LEU A 163 -15.95 -5.61 59.71
CA LEU A 163 -15.00 -5.35 60.79
C LEU A 163 -15.51 -4.28 61.77
N TYR A 164 -16.23 -3.26 61.28
CA TYR A 164 -16.63 -2.08 62.04
C TYR A 164 -18.08 -2.07 62.54
N PHE A 165 -18.91 -3.08 62.22
CA PHE A 165 -20.26 -3.25 62.78
C PHE A 165 -20.32 -4.38 63.83
N PRO A 166 -20.19 -4.07 65.14
CA PRO A 166 -20.24 -5.06 66.23
C PRO A 166 -21.47 -5.99 66.24
N PRO A 167 -22.70 -5.56 65.87
CA PRO A 167 -23.86 -6.45 65.88
C PRO A 167 -23.77 -7.62 64.90
N VAL A 168 -23.00 -7.48 63.81
CA VAL A 168 -22.87 -8.53 62.78
C VAL A 168 -22.05 -9.71 63.33
N TRP A 169 -21.07 -9.45 64.19
CA TRP A 169 -20.34 -10.51 64.91
C TRP A 169 -21.23 -11.33 65.82
N VAL A 170 -22.15 -10.67 66.52
CA VAL A 170 -23.12 -11.32 67.40
C VAL A 170 -24.01 -12.26 66.59
N ALA A 171 -24.52 -11.80 65.44
CA ALA A 171 -25.31 -12.64 64.54
C ALA A 171 -24.51 -13.85 64.03
N TYR A 172 -23.24 -13.65 63.62
CA TYR A 172 -22.39 -14.73 63.11
C TYR A 172 -22.12 -15.81 64.15
N ILE A 173 -21.88 -15.42 65.41
CA ILE A 173 -21.70 -16.33 66.54
C ILE A 173 -22.98 -17.12 66.81
N ILE A 174 -24.15 -16.44 66.82
CA ILE A 174 -25.45 -17.10 67.03
C ILE A 174 -25.73 -18.11 65.92
N PHE A 175 -25.51 -17.76 64.66
CA PHE A 175 -25.68 -18.68 63.53
C PHE A 175 -24.68 -19.85 63.56
N GLY A 176 -23.44 -19.61 64.00
CA GLY A 176 -22.46 -20.67 64.18
C GLY A 176 -22.86 -21.67 65.27
N ILE A 177 -23.35 -21.17 66.41
CA ILE A 177 -23.84 -22.00 67.53
C ILE A 177 -25.08 -22.77 67.10
N LEU A 178 -26.05 -22.12 66.44
CA LEU A 178 -27.24 -22.79 65.91
C LEU A 178 -26.87 -23.85 64.88
N GLY A 179 -25.97 -23.55 63.95
CA GLY A 179 -25.47 -24.51 62.96
C GLY A 179 -24.80 -25.71 63.61
N PHE A 180 -23.97 -25.49 64.62
CA PHE A 180 -23.33 -26.56 65.39
C PHE A 180 -24.34 -27.42 66.15
N LEU A 181 -25.34 -26.81 66.80
CA LEU A 181 -26.41 -27.53 67.49
C LEU A 181 -27.29 -28.32 66.51
N THR A 182 -27.57 -27.78 65.32
CA THR A 182 -28.31 -28.53 64.29
C THR A 182 -27.51 -29.72 63.77
N LEU A 183 -26.20 -29.59 63.60
CA LEU A 183 -25.33 -30.70 63.21
C LEU A 183 -25.25 -31.77 64.31
N LEU A 184 -25.18 -31.36 65.58
CA LEU A 184 -25.21 -32.28 66.72
C LEU A 184 -26.57 -32.97 66.87
N GLY A 185 -27.68 -32.25 66.69
CA GLY A 185 -29.03 -32.84 66.69
C GLY A 185 -29.21 -33.84 65.55
N TRP A 186 -28.73 -33.49 64.35
CA TRP A 186 -28.75 -34.40 63.20
C TRP A 186 -27.84 -35.62 63.37
N TRP A 187 -26.77 -35.49 64.14
CA TRP A 187 -25.89 -36.61 64.50
C TRP A 187 -26.51 -37.48 65.60
N TYR A 188 -27.20 -36.89 66.58
CA TYR A 188 -27.90 -37.60 67.65
C TYR A 188 -29.14 -38.36 67.17
N GLU A 189 -29.89 -37.85 66.18
CA GLU A 189 -31.01 -38.57 65.56
C GLU A 189 -30.59 -39.73 64.64
N ARG A 190 -29.29 -39.89 64.39
CA ARG A 190 -28.74 -40.92 63.51
C ARG A 190 -28.34 -42.21 64.26
N ASP A 191 -28.15 -42.14 65.58
CA ASP A 191 -27.95 -43.28 66.49
C ASP A 191 -29.27 -43.73 67.13
#